data_AF-A0A972ZU69-F1
#
_entry.id   AF-A0A972ZU69-F1
#
_cell.length_a   1.000
_cell.length_b   1.000
_cell.length_c   1.000
_cell.angle_alpha   90.00
_cell.angle_beta   90.00
_cell.angle_gamma   90.00
#
_symmetry.space_group_name_H-M   'P 1'
#
loop_
_entity.id
_entity.type
_entity.pdbx_description
1 polymer ?
#
loop_
_entity_poly.entity_id
_entity_poly.type
_entity_poly.pdbx_seq_one_letter_code
_entity_poly.pdbx_strand_id
1 'polypeptide(L)'
;MEWLTIISMALNLMNTVQCNEAYRIELKWEKPQIFQMNTQNNDNILVVDIRLKEGSMPLKKLILIPWKDVYYSQNKNNPIGAQLSVFTITREVMVFEIPQSGYEQNSASSALQKSINDFFEYKKNSTQLDKFTSIPDSYQILDFKEYPNFVTLSIAKPGSKQVNPTEIAYLFPNKMIQLNIIPDYGKINSSWIKGGHREIPKVITNIFFSSLEKALKESNAENRQLIYKRALEDLRKESAGIYYESLLSKMLFIDNSVDEPAIENIFGDYQPKLSPDNAVDFMPDILPDVESLPSPNLENLKVLADLFFKHQVLVQQNPGEWVEGNLILGAQPKEYIPTKEELILDEIGERINFIIKQFALKKIKKTLLKKGFWKKEFCYTHFTFIHYDVMGSGRFFYIDTMEKRCFKLKN
;
A
#
# COMPACT_ATOMS: atom_id res chain seq x y z
N MET A 1 15.74 -21.79 12.11
CA MET A 1 15.27 -23.16 11.80
C MET A 1 13.88 -23.40 12.33
N GLU A 2 13.59 -23.10 13.60
CA GLU A 2 12.27 -23.30 14.22
C GLU A 2 11.09 -22.80 13.37
N TRP A 3 11.14 -21.57 12.85
CA TRP A 3 10.07 -21.02 11.99
C TRP A 3 9.78 -21.81 10.72
N LEU A 4 10.82 -22.28 10.04
CA LEU A 4 10.61 -23.10 8.85
C LEU A 4 9.99 -24.45 9.21
N THR A 5 10.29 -25.00 10.39
CA THR A 5 9.62 -26.20 10.90
C THR A 5 8.15 -25.92 11.20
N ILE A 6 7.84 -24.82 11.87
CA ILE A 6 6.46 -24.38 12.16
C ILE A 6 5.67 -24.23 10.84
N ILE A 7 6.23 -23.53 9.86
CA ILE A 7 5.59 -23.31 8.56
C ILE A 7 5.43 -24.62 7.79
N SER A 8 6.42 -25.50 7.84
CA SER A 8 6.33 -26.85 7.25
C SER A 8 5.17 -27.65 7.84
N MET A 9 5.03 -27.64 9.17
CA MET A 9 3.91 -28.30 9.86
C MET A 9 2.56 -27.68 9.47
N ALA A 10 2.47 -26.36 9.36
CA ALA A 10 1.27 -25.67 8.92
C ALA A 10 0.90 -26.04 7.47
N LEU A 11 1.86 -26.02 6.54
CA LEU A 11 1.62 -26.41 5.14
C LEU A 11 1.20 -27.88 5.01
N ASN A 12 1.75 -28.77 5.84
CA ASN A 12 1.26 -30.14 5.93
C ASN A 12 -0.19 -30.20 6.42
N LEU A 13 -0.54 -29.41 7.44
CA LEU A 13 -1.91 -29.31 7.92
C LEU A 13 -2.86 -28.84 6.81
N MET A 14 -2.48 -27.82 6.02
CA MET A 14 -3.25 -27.40 4.83
C MET A 14 -3.52 -28.55 3.88
N ASN A 15 -2.45 -29.27 3.53
CA ASN A 15 -2.51 -30.38 2.59
C ASN A 15 -3.47 -31.48 3.07
N THR A 16 -3.64 -31.63 4.40
CA THR A 16 -4.56 -32.58 5.01
C THR A 16 -5.99 -32.07 5.19
N VAL A 17 -6.21 -30.76 5.35
CA VAL A 17 -7.49 -30.19 5.81
C VAL A 17 -8.27 -29.43 4.71
N GLN A 18 -7.61 -28.62 3.88
CA GLN A 18 -8.27 -27.68 2.96
C GLN A 18 -8.17 -28.05 1.48
N CYS A 19 -7.14 -28.78 1.07
CA CYS A 19 -7.04 -29.17 -0.31
C CYS A 19 -8.05 -30.29 -0.61
N ASN A 20 -9.14 -29.91 -1.29
CA ASN A 20 -9.89 -30.76 -2.22
C ASN A 20 -8.94 -31.79 -2.86
N GLU A 21 -9.43 -32.99 -3.16
CA GLU A 21 -8.69 -34.15 -3.66
C GLU A 21 -7.76 -33.91 -4.89
N ALA A 22 -7.70 -32.68 -5.41
CA ALA A 22 -6.93 -32.23 -6.56
C ALA A 22 -5.43 -31.95 -6.32
N TYR A 23 -4.95 -31.63 -5.11
CA TYR A 23 -3.54 -31.18 -4.90
C TYR A 23 -2.74 -31.99 -3.89
N ARG A 24 -1.42 -31.96 -4.05
CA ARG A 24 -0.41 -32.52 -3.16
C ARG A 24 0.70 -31.49 -2.91
N ILE A 25 0.99 -31.22 -1.64
CA ILE A 25 2.12 -30.42 -1.21
C ILE A 25 3.26 -31.35 -0.77
N GLU A 26 4.43 -31.25 -1.40
CA GLU A 26 5.66 -31.94 -1.02
C GLU A 26 6.65 -30.95 -0.41
N LEU A 27 7.20 -31.29 0.76
CA LEU A 27 8.14 -30.46 1.50
C LEU A 27 9.51 -31.13 1.53
N LYS A 28 10.57 -30.38 1.20
CA LYS A 28 11.94 -30.87 1.18
C LYS A 28 12.89 -29.88 1.83
N TRP A 29 13.86 -30.39 2.58
CA TRP A 29 14.95 -29.60 3.13
C TRP A 29 16.16 -29.71 2.22
N GLU A 30 16.58 -28.59 1.64
CA GLU A 30 17.63 -28.55 0.63
C GLU A 30 18.77 -27.63 1.04
N LYS A 31 19.95 -27.85 0.46
CA LYS A 31 21.09 -26.93 0.62
C LYS A 31 20.91 -25.70 -0.28
N PRO A 32 21.13 -24.47 0.23
CA PRO A 32 20.92 -23.25 -0.55
C PRO A 32 21.80 -23.16 -1.80
N GLN A 33 22.95 -23.84 -1.82
CA GLN A 33 23.87 -23.90 -2.95
C GLN A 33 23.22 -24.47 -4.22
N ILE A 34 22.23 -25.36 -4.08
CA ILE A 34 21.48 -25.93 -5.21
C ILE A 34 20.78 -24.81 -6.01
N PHE A 35 20.43 -23.71 -5.33
CA PHE A 35 19.77 -22.55 -5.90
C PHE A 35 20.72 -21.36 -6.11
N GLN A 36 22.03 -21.60 -6.12
CA GLN A 36 23.06 -20.57 -6.26
C GLN A 36 23.00 -19.51 -5.15
N MET A 37 22.53 -19.91 -3.96
CA MET A 37 22.45 -19.07 -2.78
C MET A 37 23.44 -19.58 -1.71
N ASN A 38 24.00 -18.66 -0.96
CA ASN A 38 24.78 -18.93 0.26
C ASN A 38 24.13 -18.21 1.43
N THR A 39 24.20 -18.83 2.60
CA THR A 39 23.72 -18.26 3.86
C THR A 39 24.82 -18.42 4.90
N GLN A 40 24.93 -17.51 5.87
CA GLN A 40 26.08 -17.46 6.80
C GLN A 40 26.43 -18.81 7.47
N ASN A 41 25.43 -19.66 7.75
CA ASN A 41 25.61 -20.95 8.44
C ASN A 41 25.39 -22.19 7.56
N ASN A 42 25.15 -22.02 6.25
CA ASN A 42 24.77 -23.12 5.36
C ASN A 42 23.59 -24.00 5.86
N ASP A 43 22.69 -23.41 6.64
CA ASP A 43 21.49 -24.13 7.10
C ASP A 43 20.63 -24.51 5.90
N ASN A 44 19.92 -25.63 6.06
CA ASN A 44 18.96 -26.07 5.07
C ASN A 44 17.84 -25.04 4.92
N ILE A 45 17.31 -24.96 3.70
CA ILE A 45 16.14 -24.15 3.37
C ILE A 45 14.96 -25.08 3.08
N LEU A 46 13.74 -24.57 3.23
CA LEU A 46 12.54 -25.35 2.97
C LEU A 46 12.08 -25.12 1.53
N VAL A 47 11.97 -26.19 0.76
CA VAL A 47 11.41 -26.18 -0.59
C VAL A 47 10.01 -26.77 -0.51
N VAL A 48 9.04 -26.03 -1.04
CA VAL A 48 7.62 -26.40 -1.11
C VAL A 48 7.29 -26.64 -2.58
N ASP A 49 6.96 -27.87 -2.93
CA ASP A 49 6.59 -28.28 -4.29
C ASP A 49 5.11 -28.66 -4.29
N ILE A 50 4.30 -27.86 -4.96
CA ILE A 50 2.85 -28.00 -5.01
C ILE A 50 2.50 -28.58 -6.37
N ARG A 51 1.81 -29.72 -6.37
CA ARG A 51 1.49 -30.51 -7.56
C ARG A 51 0.01 -30.86 -7.60
N LEU A 52 -0.50 -31.18 -8.79
CA LEU A 52 -1.77 -31.90 -8.92
C LEU A 52 -1.59 -33.34 -8.43
N LYS A 53 -2.56 -33.86 -7.68
CA LYS A 53 -2.60 -35.28 -7.27
C LYS A 53 -2.74 -36.17 -8.50
N GLU A 54 -3.62 -35.79 -9.42
CA GLU A 54 -3.80 -36.46 -10.69
C GLU A 54 -2.67 -36.05 -11.66
N GLY A 55 -1.91 -37.02 -12.16
CA GLY A 55 -0.81 -36.79 -13.11
C GLY A 55 0.49 -36.21 -12.53
N SER A 56 0.56 -35.85 -11.24
CA SER A 56 1.77 -35.31 -10.58
C SER A 56 2.38 -34.07 -11.27
N MET A 57 1.56 -33.30 -11.98
CA MET A 57 2.02 -32.10 -12.69
C MET A 57 2.42 -31.00 -11.69
N PRO A 58 3.61 -30.38 -11.81
CA PRO A 58 4.03 -29.29 -10.94
C PRO A 58 3.22 -28.02 -11.22
N LEU A 59 2.66 -27.43 -10.16
CA LEU A 59 1.91 -26.18 -10.24
C LEU A 59 2.76 -25.00 -9.79
N LYS A 60 3.41 -25.15 -8.63
CA LYS A 60 4.15 -24.06 -8.00
C LYS A 60 5.25 -24.60 -7.15
N LYS A 61 6.41 -23.94 -7.19
CA LYS A 61 7.55 -24.31 -6.37
C LYS A 61 8.09 -23.07 -5.65
N LEU A 62 8.03 -23.12 -4.32
CA LEU A 62 8.47 -22.05 -3.44
C LEU A 62 9.71 -22.46 -2.67
N ILE A 63 10.57 -21.49 -2.40
CA ILE A 63 11.74 -21.64 -1.53
C ILE A 63 11.56 -20.68 -0.35
N LEU A 64 11.59 -21.22 0.86
CA LEU A 64 11.39 -20.49 2.10
C LEU A 64 12.70 -20.46 2.88
N ILE A 65 13.16 -19.25 3.20
CA ILE A 65 14.39 -18.99 3.95
C ILE A 65 14.04 -18.10 5.15
N PRO A 66 14.42 -18.43 6.40
CA PRO A 66 14.19 -17.53 7.51
C PRO A 66 14.92 -16.20 7.30
N TRP A 67 14.55 -15.16 8.02
CA TRP A 67 15.30 -13.90 7.99
C TRP A 67 16.77 -14.08 8.44
N LYS A 68 17.65 -14.14 7.45
CA LYS A 68 19.10 -14.21 7.56
C LYS A 68 19.72 -13.65 6.27
N ASP A 69 21.00 -13.33 6.34
CA ASP A 69 21.72 -12.86 5.17
C ASP A 69 21.79 -13.95 4.10
N VAL A 70 21.45 -13.58 2.86
CA VAL A 70 21.49 -14.43 1.68
C VAL A 70 22.32 -13.75 0.62
N TYR A 71 23.34 -14.46 0.15
CA TYR A 71 24.27 -14.01 -0.88
C TYR A 71 24.12 -14.89 -2.12
N TYR A 72 24.06 -14.29 -3.29
CA TYR A 72 24.04 -15.05 -4.54
C TYR A 72 25.46 -15.44 -4.95
N SER A 73 25.70 -16.73 -5.20
CA SER A 73 27.01 -17.22 -5.64
C SER A 73 27.23 -16.83 -7.10
N GLN A 74 28.24 -16.00 -7.37
CA GLN A 74 28.64 -15.68 -8.75
C GLN A 74 29.38 -16.88 -9.35
N ASN A 75 28.64 -17.82 -9.93
CA ASN A 75 29.26 -18.92 -10.66
C ASN A 75 29.70 -18.42 -12.05
N LYS A 76 31.01 -18.42 -12.33
CA LYS A 76 31.61 -17.81 -13.54
C LYS A 76 31.10 -18.40 -14.87
N ASN A 77 30.48 -19.58 -14.85
CA ASN A 77 30.12 -20.35 -16.04
C ASN A 77 28.62 -20.31 -16.39
N ASN A 78 27.79 -19.56 -15.66
CA ASN A 78 26.38 -19.34 -16.04
C ASN A 78 26.14 -17.84 -16.24
N PRO A 79 26.18 -17.35 -17.48
CA PRO A 79 25.87 -15.96 -17.77
C PRO A 79 24.36 -15.82 -17.57
N ILE A 80 23.95 -15.16 -16.48
CA ILE A 80 22.54 -14.88 -16.17
C ILE A 80 21.78 -16.18 -15.81
N GLY A 81 22.22 -16.87 -14.75
CA GLY A 81 21.29 -17.75 -14.03
C GLY A 81 20.16 -16.88 -13.49
N ALA A 82 18.93 -17.08 -13.99
CA ALA A 82 17.76 -16.29 -13.63
C ALA A 82 17.71 -16.11 -12.11
N GLN A 83 17.95 -14.87 -11.66
CA GLN A 83 17.89 -14.53 -10.24
C GLN A 83 16.49 -14.89 -9.76
N LEU A 84 16.40 -15.80 -8.77
CA LEU A 84 15.12 -16.21 -8.24
C LEU A 84 14.36 -14.97 -7.78
N SER A 85 13.18 -14.76 -8.35
CA SER A 85 12.33 -13.64 -7.97
C SER A 85 11.80 -13.88 -6.57
N VAL A 86 11.99 -12.89 -5.70
CA VAL A 86 11.29 -12.87 -4.43
C VAL A 86 9.80 -12.78 -4.72
N PHE A 87 9.05 -13.77 -4.24
CA PHE A 87 7.61 -13.77 -4.27
C PHE A 87 7.08 -12.82 -3.20
N THR A 88 7.52 -12.99 -1.95
CA THR A 88 7.17 -12.07 -0.85
C THR A 88 8.11 -12.24 0.32
N ILE A 89 8.08 -11.28 1.25
CA ILE A 89 8.82 -11.35 2.51
C ILE A 89 7.82 -11.12 3.65
N THR A 90 7.64 -12.15 4.47
CA THR A 90 6.85 -12.06 5.70
C THR A 90 7.73 -11.55 6.83
N ARG A 91 7.20 -11.43 8.05
CA ARG A 91 7.97 -11.05 9.25
C ARG A 91 9.02 -12.09 9.66
N GLU A 92 8.93 -13.31 9.13
CA GLU A 92 9.71 -14.46 9.57
C GLU A 92 10.54 -15.08 8.44
N VAL A 93 10.04 -15.00 7.20
CA VAL A 93 10.55 -15.79 6.07
C VAL A 93 10.57 -14.98 4.78
N MET A 94 11.66 -15.11 4.03
CA MET A 94 11.73 -14.74 2.62
C MET A 94 11.23 -15.91 1.77
N VAL A 95 10.29 -15.62 0.88
CA VAL A 95 9.68 -16.59 -0.03
C VAL A 95 10.11 -16.26 -1.45
N PHE A 96 10.81 -17.18 -2.09
CA PHE A 96 11.19 -17.09 -3.50
C PHE A 96 10.30 -18.04 -4.31
N GLU A 97 10.00 -17.65 -5.54
CA GLU A 97 9.26 -18.48 -6.49
C GLU A 97 10.18 -18.95 -7.60
N ILE A 98 10.12 -20.25 -7.92
CA ILE A 98 10.75 -20.81 -9.11
C ILE A 98 9.72 -20.77 -10.24
N PRO A 99 9.97 -20.01 -11.33
CA PRO A 99 9.06 -19.99 -12.47
C PRO A 99 8.93 -21.39 -13.07
N GLN A 100 7.69 -21.84 -13.26
CA GLN A 100 7.37 -23.09 -13.95
C GLN A 100 6.98 -22.73 -15.39
N SER A 101 7.67 -23.30 -16.38
CA SER A 101 7.35 -23.08 -17.80
C SER A 101 6.19 -23.99 -18.24
N GLY A 102 5.19 -23.43 -18.93
CA GLY A 102 4.21 -24.21 -19.70
C GLY A 102 2.84 -24.43 -19.05
N TYR A 103 2.34 -23.51 -18.23
CA TYR A 103 1.02 -23.63 -17.60
C TYR A 103 -0.01 -22.62 -18.15
N GLU A 104 -1.12 -23.10 -18.69
CA GLU A 104 -2.32 -22.29 -18.97
C GLU A 104 -3.17 -22.17 -17.70
N GLN A 105 -3.52 -20.94 -17.30
CA GLN A 105 -4.30 -20.68 -16.09
C GLN A 105 -5.70 -21.30 -16.17
N ASN A 106 -5.95 -22.36 -15.39
CA ASN A 106 -7.30 -22.87 -15.15
C ASN A 106 -7.85 -22.38 -13.79
N SER A 107 -9.14 -22.59 -13.53
CA SER A 107 -9.83 -22.13 -12.31
C SER A 107 -9.31 -22.77 -11.01
N ALA A 108 -8.77 -23.99 -11.12
CA ALA A 108 -8.14 -24.69 -10.01
C ALA A 108 -6.82 -23.99 -9.60
N SER A 109 -6.05 -23.51 -10.58
CA SER A 109 -4.81 -22.76 -10.33
C SER A 109 -5.08 -21.40 -9.67
N SER A 110 -6.17 -20.71 -10.03
CA SER A 110 -6.50 -19.40 -9.45
C SER A 110 -6.93 -19.48 -7.98
N ALA A 111 -7.71 -20.50 -7.59
CA ALA A 111 -8.08 -20.72 -6.20
C ALA A 111 -6.87 -21.05 -5.32
N LEU A 112 -5.99 -21.95 -5.79
CA LEU A 112 -4.74 -22.27 -5.11
C LEU A 112 -3.83 -21.03 -4.97
N GLN A 113 -3.69 -20.25 -6.04
CA GLN A 113 -2.90 -19.02 -6.02
C GLN A 113 -3.46 -18.01 -5.02
N LYS A 114 -4.79 -17.90 -4.90
CA LYS A 114 -5.44 -17.07 -3.89
C LYS A 114 -5.11 -17.56 -2.48
N SER A 115 -5.26 -18.84 -2.18
CA SER A 115 -4.93 -19.39 -0.84
C SER A 115 -3.45 -19.18 -0.47
N ILE A 116 -2.53 -19.33 -1.43
CA ILE A 116 -1.10 -19.06 -1.23
C ILE A 116 -0.86 -17.56 -0.97
N ASN A 117 -1.49 -16.69 -1.75
CA ASN A 117 -1.39 -15.24 -1.57
C ASN A 117 -1.90 -14.81 -0.20
N ASP A 118 -3.04 -15.37 0.23
CA ASP A 118 -3.67 -15.05 1.51
C ASP A 118 -2.82 -15.57 2.68
N PHE A 119 -2.28 -16.80 2.59
CA PHE A 119 -1.39 -17.38 3.61
C PHE A 119 -0.15 -16.52 3.85
N PHE A 120 0.48 -16.01 2.78
CA PHE A 120 1.68 -15.19 2.88
C PHE A 120 1.42 -13.67 2.94
N GLU A 121 0.16 -13.23 3.05
CA GLU A 121 -0.24 -11.82 2.99
C GLU A 121 0.38 -11.06 1.80
N TYR A 122 0.44 -11.71 0.63
CA TYR A 122 1.20 -11.22 -0.53
C TYR A 122 0.89 -9.75 -0.84
N LYS A 123 -0.40 -9.40 -0.94
CA LYS A 123 -0.84 -8.02 -1.24
C LYS A 123 -0.23 -7.02 -0.26
N LYS A 124 -0.45 -7.21 1.04
CA LYS A 124 0.08 -6.35 2.09
C LYS A 124 1.60 -6.23 2.02
N ASN A 125 2.30 -7.34 1.86
CA ASN A 125 3.77 -7.35 1.82
C ASN A 125 4.33 -6.76 0.52
N SER A 126 3.55 -6.73 -0.55
CA SER A 126 3.90 -6.11 -1.84
C SER A 126 3.51 -4.63 -1.95
N THR A 127 2.73 -4.10 -1.01
CA THR A 127 2.35 -2.69 -0.97
C THR A 127 3.53 -1.86 -0.49
N GLN A 128 3.99 -0.93 -1.34
CA GLN A 128 5.03 0.03 -0.96
C GLN A 128 4.50 0.95 0.14
N LEU A 129 5.35 1.23 1.13
CA LEU A 129 5.12 2.22 2.17
C LEU A 129 5.74 3.55 1.73
N ASP A 130 5.04 4.65 1.97
CA ASP A 130 5.56 5.96 1.60
C ASP A 130 6.46 6.59 2.69
N LYS A 131 6.88 5.79 3.67
CA LYS A 131 7.78 6.24 4.74
C LYS A 131 9.21 6.30 4.22
N PHE A 132 9.84 7.47 4.31
CA PHE A 132 11.26 7.64 4.05
C PHE A 132 12.06 7.49 5.33
N THR A 133 12.76 6.36 5.46
CA THR A 133 13.87 6.24 6.40
C THR A 133 15.01 7.15 5.90
N SER A 134 15.47 8.08 6.74
CA SER A 134 16.61 8.96 6.38
C SER A 134 17.87 8.11 6.23
N ILE A 135 18.47 8.15 5.04
CA ILE A 135 19.74 7.49 4.74
C ILE A 135 20.83 8.56 4.76
N PRO A 136 22.01 8.31 5.37
CA PRO A 136 23.08 9.30 5.44
C PRO A 136 23.55 9.78 4.06
N ASP A 137 23.84 11.09 3.93
CA ASP A 137 24.33 11.75 2.70
C ASP A 137 25.63 11.15 2.13
N SER A 138 26.34 10.33 2.91
CA SER A 138 27.51 9.59 2.47
C SER A 138 27.23 8.52 1.40
N TYR A 139 25.95 8.21 1.14
CA TYR A 139 25.52 7.28 0.10
C TYR A 139 24.74 8.00 -0.99
N GLN A 140 25.06 7.72 -2.25
CA GLN A 140 24.22 8.14 -3.36
C GLN A 140 23.12 7.10 -3.58
N ILE A 141 21.87 7.46 -3.31
CA ILE A 141 20.72 6.60 -3.50
C ILE A 141 20.29 6.67 -4.96
N LEU A 142 20.20 5.51 -5.62
CA LEU A 142 19.76 5.38 -7.01
C LEU A 142 18.32 4.89 -7.12
N ASP A 143 17.91 3.99 -6.22
CA ASP A 143 16.54 3.51 -6.09
C ASP A 143 16.29 3.12 -4.63
N PHE A 144 15.12 3.50 -4.11
CA PHE A 144 14.70 3.16 -2.76
C PHE A 144 13.20 2.90 -2.73
N LYS A 145 12.82 1.73 -2.21
CA LYS A 145 11.43 1.39 -1.93
C LYS A 145 11.34 0.69 -0.59
N GLU A 146 10.42 1.14 0.24
CA GLU A 146 10.15 0.54 1.53
C GLU A 146 8.86 -0.27 1.46
N TYR A 147 8.87 -1.47 2.02
CA TYR A 147 7.72 -2.37 2.16
C TYR A 147 7.57 -2.73 3.64
N PRO A 148 6.45 -3.33 4.09
CA PRO A 148 6.24 -3.63 5.51
C PRO A 148 7.41 -4.38 6.17
N ASN A 149 7.92 -5.40 5.47
CA ASN A 149 8.88 -6.37 6.00
C ASN A 149 10.24 -6.30 5.32
N PHE A 150 10.38 -5.50 4.27
CA PHE A 150 11.64 -5.38 3.56
C PHE A 150 11.83 -4.02 2.90
N VAL A 151 13.04 -3.73 2.45
CA VAL A 151 13.35 -2.57 1.61
C VAL A 151 14.16 -3.02 0.41
N THR A 152 14.01 -2.33 -0.71
CA THR A 152 14.93 -2.43 -1.84
C THR A 152 15.74 -1.16 -1.90
N LEU A 153 17.07 -1.30 -1.80
CA LEU A 153 17.99 -0.18 -1.73
C LEU A 153 19.11 -0.38 -2.75
N SER A 154 19.15 0.50 -3.75
CA SER A 154 20.22 0.57 -4.72
C SER A 154 21.06 1.81 -4.46
N ILE A 155 22.34 1.62 -4.14
CA ILE A 155 23.25 2.70 -3.78
C ILE A 155 24.55 2.65 -4.59
N ALA A 156 25.07 3.83 -4.90
CA ALA A 156 26.41 4.04 -5.41
C ALA A 156 27.28 4.72 -4.33
N LYS A 157 28.56 4.36 -4.31
CA LYS A 157 29.55 5.01 -3.44
C LYS A 157 30.75 5.43 -4.28
N PRO A 158 31.09 6.74 -4.33
CA PRO A 158 32.22 7.23 -5.11
C PRO A 158 33.55 6.57 -4.71
N GLY A 159 34.35 6.19 -5.70
CA GLY A 159 35.72 5.68 -5.51
C GLY A 159 35.82 4.21 -5.15
N SER A 160 34.85 3.38 -5.56
CA SER A 160 34.85 1.92 -5.37
C SER A 160 34.99 1.46 -3.91
N LYS A 161 34.64 2.30 -2.93
CA LYS A 161 34.75 1.96 -1.51
C LYS A 161 33.71 0.90 -1.14
N GLN A 162 34.14 -0.12 -0.41
CA GLN A 162 33.25 -1.17 0.09
C GLN A 162 32.19 -0.54 1.01
N VAL A 163 30.92 -0.84 0.73
CA VAL A 163 29.81 -0.52 1.65
C VAL A 163 29.83 -1.57 2.76
N ASN A 164 29.85 -1.14 4.01
CA ASN A 164 29.68 -2.04 5.14
C ASN A 164 28.19 -2.39 5.28
N PRO A 165 27.77 -3.64 5.03
CA PRO A 165 26.35 -4.01 5.10
C PRO A 165 25.76 -3.80 6.50
N THR A 166 26.60 -3.85 7.54
CA THR A 166 26.18 -3.64 8.93
C THR A 166 25.67 -2.20 9.16
N GLU A 167 26.29 -1.20 8.54
CA GLU A 167 25.85 0.21 8.65
C GLU A 167 24.45 0.38 8.06
N ILE A 168 24.21 -0.26 6.92
CA ILE A 168 22.90 -0.27 6.25
C ILE A 168 21.86 -1.06 7.05
N ALA A 169 22.25 -2.19 7.65
CA ALA A 169 21.37 -3.02 8.47
C ALA A 169 20.76 -2.27 9.66
N TYR A 170 21.49 -1.31 10.25
CA TYR A 170 20.99 -0.50 11.37
C TYR A 170 19.96 0.55 10.94
N LEU A 171 19.95 0.97 9.68
CA LEU A 171 18.99 1.95 9.18
C LEU A 171 17.57 1.36 9.12
N PHE A 172 17.44 0.06 8.90
CA PHE A 172 16.15 -0.60 8.70
C PHE A 172 15.90 -1.70 9.73
N PRO A 173 15.69 -1.35 11.01
CA PRO A 173 15.43 -2.36 12.04
C PRO A 173 14.13 -3.13 11.71
N ASN A 174 14.19 -4.44 11.92
CA ASN A 174 13.11 -5.39 11.66
C ASN A 174 12.64 -5.41 10.20
N LYS A 175 13.57 -5.27 9.25
CA LYS A 175 13.31 -5.47 7.82
C LYS A 175 14.43 -6.28 7.17
N MET A 176 14.07 -7.04 6.14
CA MET A 176 15.05 -7.53 5.17
C MET A 176 15.44 -6.42 4.20
N ILE A 177 16.69 -6.37 3.76
CA ILE A 177 17.16 -5.30 2.88
C ILE A 177 17.73 -5.98 1.64
N GLN A 178 17.10 -5.74 0.49
CA GLN A 178 17.71 -6.03 -0.80
C GLN A 178 18.70 -4.93 -1.12
N LEU A 179 19.97 -5.16 -0.79
CA LEU A 179 21.03 -4.22 -1.01
C LEU A 179 21.69 -4.49 -2.36
N ASN A 180 21.55 -3.53 -3.29
CA ASN A 180 22.26 -3.50 -4.56
C ASN A 180 23.36 -2.43 -4.49
N ILE A 181 24.62 -2.86 -4.50
CA ILE A 181 25.78 -1.96 -4.51
C ILE A 181 26.25 -1.83 -5.96
N ILE A 182 26.17 -0.61 -6.49
CA ILE A 182 26.54 -0.26 -7.86
C ILE A 182 27.92 0.43 -7.81
N PRO A 183 29.00 -0.26 -8.22
CA PRO A 183 30.33 0.33 -8.23
C PRO A 183 30.53 1.24 -9.46
N ASP A 184 31.49 2.17 -9.38
CA ASP A 184 31.92 3.00 -10.52
C ASP A 184 32.44 2.12 -11.69
N TYR A 185 33.07 1.00 -11.37
CA TYR A 185 33.52 -0.02 -12.31
C TYR A 185 33.29 -1.43 -11.75
N GLY A 186 32.72 -2.34 -12.55
CA GLY A 186 32.55 -3.75 -12.19
C GLY A 186 31.09 -4.22 -12.19
N LYS A 187 30.85 -5.38 -11.56
CA LYS A 187 29.51 -5.98 -11.47
C LYS A 187 28.74 -5.44 -10.27
N ILE A 188 27.41 -5.33 -10.42
CA ILE A 188 26.50 -5.04 -9.31
C ILE A 188 26.55 -6.21 -8.32
N ASN A 189 26.75 -5.89 -7.05
CA ASN A 189 26.65 -6.87 -5.96
C ASN A 189 25.26 -6.75 -5.34
N SER A 190 24.44 -7.79 -5.48
CA SER A 190 23.11 -7.89 -4.88
C SER A 190 23.13 -8.89 -3.74
N SER A 191 22.57 -8.50 -2.60
CA SER A 191 22.45 -9.35 -1.42
C SER A 191 21.19 -9.04 -0.64
N TRP A 192 20.68 -10.03 0.06
CA TRP A 192 19.69 -9.82 1.11
C TRP A 192 20.42 -9.77 2.44
N ILE A 193 20.26 -8.67 3.16
CA ILE A 193 20.83 -8.50 4.49
C ILE A 193 19.73 -8.28 5.50
N LYS A 194 19.93 -8.82 6.70
CA LYS A 194 18.97 -8.74 7.78
C LYS A 194 19.17 -7.44 8.57
N GLY A 195 18.16 -6.59 8.59
CA GLY A 195 18.08 -5.46 9.51
C GLY A 195 17.85 -5.92 10.96
N GLY A 196 18.39 -5.18 11.94
CA GLY A 196 18.41 -5.60 13.35
C GLY A 196 17.05 -6.12 13.83
N HIS A 197 17.00 -7.33 14.40
CA HIS A 197 15.73 -8.08 14.60
C HIS A 197 15.37 -8.19 16.08
N ARG A 198 14.08 -8.10 16.40
CA ARG A 198 13.52 -8.64 17.65
C ARG A 198 13.56 -10.17 17.65
N GLU A 199 14.26 -10.76 18.61
CA GLU A 199 14.17 -12.20 18.88
C GLU A 199 12.76 -12.56 19.37
N ILE A 200 12.27 -13.72 18.93
CA ILE A 200 10.99 -14.23 19.38
C ILE A 200 11.23 -15.09 20.61
N PRO A 201 10.52 -14.85 21.72
CA PRO A 201 10.67 -15.67 22.93
C PRO A 201 10.44 -17.15 22.63
N LYS A 202 11.34 -18.02 23.11
CA LYS A 202 11.23 -19.48 22.98
C LYS A 202 9.91 -20.04 23.51
N VAL A 203 9.32 -19.38 24.50
CA VAL A 203 8.02 -19.78 25.06
C VAL A 203 6.93 -19.73 23.99
N ILE A 204 6.95 -18.70 23.14
CA ILE A 204 6.01 -18.56 22.03
C ILE A 204 6.21 -19.70 21.04
N THR A 205 7.45 -19.96 20.58
CA THR A 205 7.72 -21.04 19.64
C THR A 205 7.29 -22.41 20.18
N ASN A 206 7.46 -22.66 21.48
CA ASN A 206 7.00 -23.89 22.13
C ASN A 206 5.47 -24.04 22.15
N ILE A 207 4.73 -22.97 22.44
CA ILE A 207 3.25 -22.97 22.38
C ILE A 207 2.79 -23.30 20.95
N PHE A 208 3.43 -22.71 19.94
CA PHE A 208 3.15 -23.00 18.53
C PHE A 208 3.40 -24.48 18.18
N PHE A 209 4.59 -24.99 18.47
CA PHE A 209 4.96 -26.37 18.11
C PHE A 209 4.02 -27.39 18.76
N SER A 210 3.79 -27.26 20.06
CA SER A 210 2.93 -28.21 20.79
C SER A 210 1.49 -28.20 20.26
N SER A 211 0.98 -27.05 19.83
CA SER A 211 -0.38 -26.91 19.32
C SER A 211 -0.52 -27.42 17.89
N LEU A 212 0.43 -27.11 17.01
CA LEU A 212 0.49 -27.63 15.64
C LEU A 212 0.65 -29.15 15.61
N GLU A 213 1.52 -29.70 16.45
CA GLU A 213 1.73 -31.15 16.50
C GLU A 213 0.46 -31.88 16.94
N LYS A 214 -0.24 -31.35 17.95
CA LYS A 214 -1.54 -31.88 18.38
C LYS A 214 -2.57 -31.79 17.26
N ALA A 215 -2.65 -30.67 16.55
CA ALA A 215 -3.59 -30.47 15.45
C ALA A 215 -3.35 -31.44 14.28
N LEU A 216 -2.08 -31.73 13.95
CA LEU A 216 -1.72 -32.68 12.90
C LEU A 216 -2.11 -34.13 13.23
N LYS A 217 -2.15 -34.49 14.52
CA LYS A 217 -2.56 -35.83 14.98
C LYS A 217 -4.08 -35.96 15.12
N GLU A 218 -4.82 -34.86 15.04
CA GLU A 218 -6.26 -34.81 15.30
C GLU A 218 -7.05 -34.81 13.99
N SER A 219 -7.85 -35.86 13.78
CA SER A 219 -8.66 -36.03 12.56
C SER A 219 -9.97 -35.26 12.61
N ASN A 220 -10.51 -34.97 13.80
CA ASN A 220 -11.77 -34.24 13.96
C ASN A 220 -11.57 -32.70 13.92
N ALA A 221 -12.39 -32.01 13.14
CA ALA A 221 -12.29 -30.55 12.95
C ALA A 221 -12.62 -29.74 14.21
N GLU A 222 -13.63 -30.15 14.99
CA GLU A 222 -14.02 -29.47 16.24
C GLU A 222 -12.92 -29.59 17.30
N ASN A 223 -12.28 -30.76 17.38
CA ASN A 223 -11.14 -30.97 18.27
C ASN A 223 -9.92 -30.11 17.88
N ARG A 224 -9.65 -29.95 16.58
CA ARG A 224 -8.62 -29.01 16.10
C ARG A 224 -8.93 -27.57 16.51
N GLN A 225 -10.19 -27.14 16.44
CA GLN A 225 -10.61 -25.82 16.88
C GLN A 225 -10.44 -25.64 18.40
N LEU A 226 -10.66 -26.68 19.20
CA LEU A 226 -10.40 -26.66 20.63
C LEU A 226 -8.91 -26.53 20.96
N ILE A 227 -8.05 -27.24 20.22
CA ILE A 227 -6.58 -27.14 20.33
C ILE A 227 -6.14 -25.69 20.09
N TYR A 228 -6.70 -25.04 19.06
CA TYR A 228 -6.43 -23.63 18.78
C TYR A 228 -6.88 -22.70 19.91
N LYS A 229 -8.12 -22.83 20.40
CA LYS A 229 -8.63 -21.95 21.47
C LYS A 229 -7.72 -21.98 22.70
N ARG A 230 -7.26 -23.18 23.09
CA ARG A 230 -6.30 -23.35 24.19
C ARG A 230 -4.95 -22.70 23.89
N ALA A 231 -4.44 -22.87 22.67
CA ALA A 231 -3.19 -22.27 22.23
C ALA A 231 -3.25 -20.73 22.23
N LEU A 232 -4.39 -20.14 21.84
CA LEU A 232 -4.62 -18.69 21.97
C LEU A 232 -4.65 -18.23 23.42
N GLU A 233 -5.36 -18.95 24.30
CA GLU A 233 -5.39 -18.63 25.73
C GLU A 233 -3.98 -18.66 26.34
N ASP A 234 -3.17 -19.64 25.95
CA ASP A 234 -1.78 -19.75 26.39
C ASP A 234 -0.90 -18.64 25.81
N LEU A 235 -1.09 -18.27 24.53
CA LEU A 235 -0.43 -17.10 23.95
C LEU A 235 -0.81 -15.81 24.68
N ARG A 236 -2.10 -15.58 24.96
CA ARG A 236 -2.60 -14.36 25.62
C ARG A 236 -2.02 -14.13 27.01
N LYS A 237 -1.57 -15.19 27.68
CA LYS A 237 -0.88 -15.09 28.98
C LYS A 237 0.55 -14.56 28.82
N GLU A 238 1.12 -14.63 27.62
CA GLU A 238 2.43 -14.08 27.30
C GLU A 238 2.31 -12.62 26.85
N SER A 239 3.20 -11.76 27.36
CA SER A 239 3.18 -10.30 27.10
C SER A 239 3.32 -9.91 25.62
N ALA A 240 3.88 -10.79 24.79
CA ALA A 240 3.96 -10.63 23.34
C ALA A 240 2.91 -11.44 22.57
N GLY A 241 2.03 -12.17 23.25
CA GLY A 241 1.11 -13.15 22.67
C GLY A 241 0.12 -12.60 21.65
N ILE A 242 -0.42 -11.40 21.91
CA ILE A 242 -1.39 -10.73 21.04
C ILE A 242 -0.84 -10.56 19.61
N TYR A 243 0.46 -10.30 19.47
CA TYR A 243 1.11 -10.14 18.16
C TYR A 243 1.14 -11.44 17.34
N TYR A 244 1.07 -12.60 18.01
CA TYR A 244 1.18 -13.91 17.39
C TYR A 244 -0.16 -14.64 17.22
N GLU A 245 -1.26 -14.10 17.76
CA GLU A 245 -2.59 -14.69 17.58
C GLU A 245 -2.98 -14.80 16.10
N SER A 246 -2.75 -13.73 15.32
CA SER A 246 -3.01 -13.72 13.87
C SER A 246 -2.14 -14.73 13.11
N LEU A 247 -0.92 -14.99 13.59
CA LEU A 247 -0.04 -15.98 12.96
C LEU A 247 -0.53 -17.39 13.27
N LEU A 248 -0.92 -17.64 14.52
CA LEU A 248 -1.46 -18.92 14.97
C LEU A 248 -2.77 -19.27 14.26
N SER A 249 -3.67 -18.30 14.09
CA SER A 249 -4.97 -18.50 13.43
C SER A 249 -4.82 -18.93 11.98
N LYS A 250 -3.89 -18.29 11.25
CA LYS A 250 -3.55 -18.65 9.86
C LYS A 250 -2.92 -20.03 9.78
N MET A 251 -2.00 -20.35 10.69
CA MET A 251 -1.27 -21.62 10.67
C MET A 251 -2.10 -22.83 11.09
N LEU A 252 -3.16 -22.63 11.89
CA LEU A 252 -4.08 -23.68 12.28
C LEU A 252 -5.34 -23.75 11.40
N PHE A 253 -5.35 -23.02 10.28
CA PHE A 253 -6.36 -23.06 9.21
C PHE A 253 -7.78 -23.06 9.72
N ILE A 254 -8.07 -22.14 10.63
CA ILE A 254 -9.44 -21.87 11.01
C ILE A 254 -10.01 -20.99 9.92
N ASP A 255 -11.02 -21.53 9.25
CA ASP A 255 -11.83 -20.79 8.28
C ASP A 255 -12.60 -19.72 9.05
N ASN A 256 -11.87 -18.66 9.30
CA ASN A 256 -12.38 -17.45 9.82
C ASN A 256 -13.12 -16.80 8.64
N SER A 257 -14.41 -17.13 8.51
CA SER A 257 -15.38 -16.03 8.50
C SER A 257 -15.30 -15.35 9.87
N VAL A 258 -14.14 -14.78 10.15
CA VAL A 258 -14.03 -13.73 11.15
C VAL A 258 -14.74 -12.61 10.44
N ASP A 259 -16.03 -12.47 10.75
CA ASP A 259 -16.51 -11.18 11.18
C ASP A 259 -15.37 -10.58 11.98
N GLU A 260 -14.57 -9.74 11.32
CA GLU A 260 -13.65 -8.85 12.01
C GLU A 260 -14.50 -8.31 13.15
N PRO A 261 -14.11 -8.48 14.42
CA PRO A 261 -14.88 -7.91 15.50
C PRO A 261 -15.07 -6.46 15.09
N ALA A 262 -16.33 -6.05 14.93
CA ALA A 262 -16.67 -4.72 14.48
C ALA A 262 -15.75 -3.80 15.27
N ILE A 263 -14.87 -3.10 14.56
CA ILE A 263 -14.01 -2.09 15.15
C ILE A 263 -14.92 -0.92 15.47
N GLU A 264 -15.85 -1.14 16.40
CA GLU A 264 -16.63 -0.12 17.04
C GLU A 264 -15.75 0.43 18.16
N ASN A 265 -15.51 1.73 18.11
CA ASN A 265 -14.82 2.50 19.14
C ASN A 265 -13.29 2.33 19.29
N ILE A 266 -12.53 2.07 18.21
CA ILE A 266 -11.08 2.45 18.24
C ILE A 266 -10.92 3.97 18.00
N PHE A 267 -11.88 4.61 17.35
CA PHE A 267 -11.92 6.06 17.12
C PHE A 267 -13.31 6.61 17.42
N GLY A 268 -13.71 6.62 18.70
CA GLY A 268 -15.03 7.13 19.12
C GLY A 268 -15.33 8.56 18.68
N ASP A 269 -14.27 9.32 18.34
CA ASP A 269 -14.34 10.72 17.96
C ASP A 269 -14.25 10.93 16.44
N TYR A 270 -13.99 9.87 15.66
CA TYR A 270 -13.86 9.97 14.21
C TYR A 270 -15.25 9.98 13.57
N GLN A 271 -15.60 11.12 12.98
CA GLN A 271 -16.80 11.26 12.16
C GLN A 271 -16.40 11.34 10.68
N PRO A 272 -16.74 10.31 9.87
CA PRO A 272 -16.54 10.39 8.43
C PRO A 272 -17.38 11.54 7.88
N LYS A 273 -16.82 12.28 6.92
CA LYS A 273 -17.58 13.34 6.26
C LYS A 273 -18.59 12.72 5.32
N LEU A 274 -19.86 13.05 5.52
CA LEU A 274 -20.95 12.58 4.66
C LEU A 274 -21.44 13.66 3.69
N SER A 275 -21.07 14.92 3.90
CA SER A 275 -21.40 16.02 3.00
C SER A 275 -20.39 16.11 1.84
N PRO A 276 -20.80 16.60 0.66
CA PRO A 276 -19.87 16.87 -0.44
C PRO A 276 -18.74 17.81 -0.03
N ASP A 277 -17.57 17.64 -0.65
CA ASP A 277 -16.42 18.52 -0.47
C ASP A 277 -16.60 19.82 -1.24
N ASN A 278 -16.27 20.94 -0.59
CA ASN A 278 -16.41 22.28 -1.16
C ASN A 278 -15.16 23.13 -0.90
N ALA A 279 -15.15 24.34 -1.48
CA ALA A 279 -14.01 25.25 -1.40
C ALA A 279 -13.64 25.67 0.03
N VAL A 280 -14.62 25.74 0.95
CA VAL A 280 -14.37 26.06 2.37
C VAL A 280 -13.70 24.90 3.08
N ASP A 281 -14.01 23.66 2.71
CA ASP A 281 -13.30 22.50 3.25
C ASP A 281 -11.83 22.49 2.82
N PHE A 282 -11.57 22.85 1.56
CA PHE A 282 -10.22 22.95 1.01
C PHE A 282 -9.42 24.12 1.60
N MET A 283 -10.05 25.29 1.79
CA MET A 283 -9.41 26.48 2.35
C MET A 283 -10.34 27.17 3.36
N PRO A 284 -10.33 26.75 4.64
CA PRO A 284 -11.26 27.25 5.66
C PRO A 284 -11.28 28.77 5.83
N ASP A 285 -10.13 29.42 5.60
CA ASP A 285 -9.96 30.88 5.73
C ASP A 285 -10.78 31.70 4.73
N ILE A 286 -11.42 31.08 3.73
CA ILE A 286 -12.31 31.77 2.78
C ILE A 286 -13.76 31.84 3.25
N LEU A 287 -14.15 31.11 4.31
CA LEU A 287 -15.53 31.05 4.78
C LEU A 287 -16.16 32.45 4.97
N PRO A 288 -15.51 33.43 5.63
CA PRO A 288 -16.11 34.75 5.82
C PRO A 288 -16.40 35.46 4.49
N ASP A 289 -15.53 35.28 3.49
CA ASP A 289 -15.72 35.89 2.18
C ASP A 289 -16.86 35.23 1.42
N VAL A 290 -16.94 33.90 1.44
CA VAL A 290 -18.02 33.12 0.81
C VAL A 290 -19.39 33.44 1.43
N GLU A 291 -19.47 33.59 2.76
CA GLU A 291 -20.69 33.99 3.47
C GLU A 291 -21.09 35.43 3.16
N SER A 292 -20.11 36.32 2.91
CA SER A 292 -20.37 37.72 2.55
C SER A 292 -20.91 37.90 1.12
N LEU A 293 -20.76 36.89 0.25
CA LEU A 293 -21.21 36.97 -1.12
C LEU A 293 -22.75 37.08 -1.20
N PRO A 294 -23.30 37.90 -2.12
CA PRO A 294 -24.74 38.00 -2.32
C PRO A 294 -25.39 36.66 -2.69
N SER A 295 -26.60 36.41 -2.20
CA SER A 295 -27.37 35.20 -2.55
C SER A 295 -27.67 35.12 -4.06
N PRO A 296 -27.76 33.91 -4.65
CA PRO A 296 -27.92 33.69 -6.10
C PRO A 296 -29.36 33.96 -6.60
N ASN A 297 -29.80 35.20 -6.54
CA ASN A 297 -31.10 35.65 -7.05
C ASN A 297 -30.95 36.77 -8.10
N LEU A 298 -32.01 37.03 -8.85
CA LEU A 298 -31.98 37.99 -9.97
C LEU A 298 -31.68 39.43 -9.52
N GLU A 299 -32.04 39.82 -8.30
CA GLU A 299 -31.82 41.18 -7.76
C GLU A 299 -30.33 41.45 -7.53
N ASN A 300 -29.62 40.42 -7.03
CA ASN A 300 -28.19 40.42 -6.73
C ASN A 300 -27.29 40.19 -7.95
N LEU A 301 -27.84 39.78 -9.10
CA LEU A 301 -27.08 39.43 -10.30
C LEU A 301 -26.07 40.51 -10.73
N LYS A 302 -26.40 41.80 -10.57
CA LYS A 302 -25.47 42.88 -10.90
C LYS A 302 -24.27 42.91 -9.96
N VAL A 303 -24.52 42.82 -8.66
CA VAL A 303 -23.48 42.85 -7.63
C VAL A 303 -22.55 41.66 -7.81
N LEU A 304 -23.12 40.48 -8.07
CA LEU A 304 -22.35 39.28 -8.42
C LEU A 304 -21.51 39.49 -9.69
N ALA A 305 -22.05 40.13 -10.73
CA ALA A 305 -21.28 40.42 -11.94
C ALA A 305 -20.13 41.43 -11.70
N ASP A 306 -20.37 42.48 -10.91
CA ASP A 306 -19.33 43.45 -10.50
C ASP A 306 -18.19 42.72 -9.75
N LEU A 307 -18.54 41.88 -8.77
CA LEU A 307 -17.57 41.06 -8.03
C LEU A 307 -16.84 40.09 -8.95
N PHE A 308 -17.54 39.40 -9.85
CA PHE A 308 -16.95 38.46 -10.80
C PHE A 308 -15.81 39.11 -11.59
N PHE A 309 -16.03 40.29 -12.18
CA PHE A 309 -14.99 40.95 -12.96
C PHE A 309 -13.84 41.49 -12.10
N LYS A 310 -14.12 41.92 -10.86
CA LYS A 310 -13.08 42.30 -9.91
C LYS A 310 -12.16 41.11 -9.62
N HIS A 311 -12.72 39.97 -9.21
CA HIS A 311 -11.95 38.77 -8.89
C HIS A 311 -11.28 38.16 -10.12
N GLN A 312 -11.89 38.26 -11.30
CA GLN A 312 -11.26 37.82 -12.56
C GLN A 312 -9.94 38.55 -12.85
N VAL A 313 -9.85 39.86 -12.55
CA VAL A 313 -8.60 40.62 -12.71
C VAL A 313 -7.56 40.17 -11.69
N LEU A 314 -7.96 39.93 -10.44
CA LEU A 314 -7.06 39.48 -9.37
C LEU A 314 -6.47 38.09 -9.68
N VAL A 315 -7.30 37.16 -10.13
CA VAL A 315 -6.88 35.81 -10.56
C VAL A 315 -5.92 35.87 -11.75
N GLN A 316 -6.15 36.76 -12.71
CA GLN A 316 -5.22 36.93 -13.85
C GLN A 316 -3.86 37.47 -13.43
N GLN A 317 -3.80 38.27 -12.37
CA GLN A 317 -2.57 38.84 -11.84
C GLN A 317 -1.82 37.86 -10.94
N ASN A 318 -2.55 37.00 -10.23
CA ASN A 318 -1.99 36.03 -9.30
C ASN A 318 -2.72 34.68 -9.42
N PRO A 319 -2.47 33.91 -10.49
CA PRO A 319 -3.06 32.59 -10.64
C PRO A 319 -2.43 31.61 -9.64
N GLY A 320 -3.16 30.56 -9.30
CA GLY A 320 -2.63 29.43 -8.54
C GLY A 320 -1.53 28.71 -9.30
N GLU A 321 -0.84 27.84 -8.60
CA GLU A 321 0.35 27.18 -9.11
C GLU A 321 0.24 25.65 -9.02
N TRP A 322 1.01 24.99 -9.88
CA TRP A 322 1.19 23.56 -9.79
C TRP A 322 2.36 23.25 -8.87
N VAL A 323 2.11 22.44 -7.84
CA VAL A 323 3.11 21.98 -6.89
C VAL A 323 3.25 20.46 -6.93
N GLU A 324 4.32 19.96 -6.33
CA GLU A 324 4.46 18.54 -6.05
C GLU A 324 3.48 18.11 -4.96
N GLY A 325 2.70 17.06 -5.21
CA GLY A 325 1.72 16.57 -4.25
C GLY A 325 2.32 15.60 -3.25
N ASN A 326 1.81 15.62 -2.01
CA ASN A 326 2.22 14.70 -0.97
C ASN A 326 1.50 13.35 -1.12
N LEU A 327 2.12 12.43 -1.87
CA LEU A 327 1.57 11.10 -2.18
C LEU A 327 1.19 10.29 -0.93
N ILE A 328 1.93 10.48 0.18
CA ILE A 328 1.68 9.82 1.48
C ILE A 328 0.27 10.14 2.01
N LEU A 329 -0.21 11.35 1.70
CA LEU A 329 -1.47 11.87 2.18
C LEU A 329 -2.62 11.67 1.16
N GLY A 330 -2.36 10.96 0.06
CA GLY A 330 -3.34 10.69 -0.99
C GLY A 330 -3.37 11.71 -2.13
N ALA A 331 -2.42 12.66 -2.16
CA ALA A 331 -2.29 13.60 -3.28
C ALA A 331 -1.87 12.90 -4.58
N GLN A 332 -2.18 13.49 -5.73
CA GLN A 332 -1.58 13.15 -7.02
C GLN A 332 -0.11 13.61 -7.07
N PRO A 333 0.73 13.06 -7.96
CA PRO A 333 2.13 13.50 -8.10
C PRO A 333 2.31 15.00 -8.38
N LYS A 334 1.29 15.62 -8.97
CA LYS A 334 1.26 17.04 -9.27
C LYS A 334 -0.12 17.60 -8.97
N GLU A 335 -0.18 18.54 -8.04
CA GLU A 335 -1.41 19.14 -7.54
C GLU A 335 -1.50 20.61 -7.94
N TYR A 336 -2.70 21.10 -8.22
CA TYR A 336 -2.93 22.53 -8.42
C TYR A 336 -3.41 23.14 -7.11
N ILE A 337 -2.68 24.15 -6.61
CA ILE A 337 -3.10 24.91 -5.44
C ILE A 337 -3.74 26.22 -5.93
N PRO A 338 -5.09 26.33 -5.93
CA PRO A 338 -5.76 27.55 -6.29
C PRO A 338 -5.53 28.63 -5.23
N THR A 339 -5.49 29.88 -5.68
CA THR A 339 -5.51 31.01 -4.75
C THR A 339 -6.90 31.20 -4.14
N LYS A 340 -6.96 31.90 -3.01
CA LYS A 340 -8.23 32.36 -2.41
C LYS A 340 -9.14 33.06 -3.43
N GLU A 341 -8.55 33.85 -4.32
CA GLU A 341 -9.31 34.60 -5.32
C GLU A 341 -9.89 33.71 -6.42
N GLU A 342 -9.23 32.60 -6.75
CA GLU A 342 -9.77 31.61 -7.69
C GLU A 342 -10.97 30.88 -7.12
N LEU A 343 -10.89 30.49 -5.84
CA LEU A 343 -12.00 29.83 -5.14
C LEU A 343 -13.22 30.75 -4.99
N ILE A 344 -12.99 32.02 -4.64
CA ILE A 344 -14.07 33.02 -4.57
C ILE A 344 -14.66 33.28 -5.96
N LEU A 345 -13.84 33.35 -7.00
CA LEU A 345 -14.31 33.54 -8.37
C LEU A 345 -15.17 32.37 -8.87
N ASP A 346 -14.80 31.13 -8.54
CA ASP A 346 -15.59 29.94 -8.82
C ASP A 346 -16.97 30.01 -8.16
N GLU A 347 -17.02 30.29 -6.85
CA GLU A 347 -18.28 30.44 -6.09
C GLU A 347 -19.19 31.54 -6.68
N ILE A 348 -18.63 32.71 -7.02
CA ILE A 348 -19.39 33.77 -7.70
C ILE A 348 -19.89 33.28 -9.07
N GLY A 349 -19.03 32.61 -9.82
CA GLY A 349 -19.33 32.03 -11.13
C GLY A 349 -20.50 31.04 -11.08
N GLU A 350 -20.52 30.15 -10.09
CA GLU A 350 -21.59 29.18 -9.88
C GLU A 350 -22.90 29.83 -9.44
N ARG A 351 -22.86 30.86 -8.58
CA ARG A 351 -24.06 31.64 -8.22
C ARG A 351 -24.68 32.33 -9.44
N ILE A 352 -23.86 32.89 -10.33
CA ILE A 352 -24.35 33.47 -11.59
C ILE A 352 -24.88 32.39 -12.53
N ASN A 353 -24.16 31.27 -12.68
CA ASN A 353 -24.56 30.13 -13.49
C ASN A 353 -25.93 29.58 -13.05
N PHE A 354 -26.15 29.47 -11.74
CA PHE A 354 -27.43 29.10 -11.14
C PHE A 354 -28.56 30.05 -11.56
N ILE A 355 -28.37 31.36 -11.40
CA ILE A 355 -29.35 32.38 -11.84
C ILE A 355 -29.64 32.21 -13.34
N ILE A 356 -28.61 31.99 -14.16
CA ILE A 356 -28.78 31.87 -15.61
C ILE A 356 -29.57 30.63 -16.01
N LYS A 357 -29.35 29.51 -15.34
CA LYS A 357 -30.10 28.26 -15.57
C LYS A 357 -31.57 28.37 -15.13
N GLN A 358 -31.87 29.22 -14.15
CA GLN A 358 -33.22 29.36 -13.57
C GLN A 358 -34.12 30.38 -14.29
N PHE A 359 -33.55 31.37 -14.97
CA PHE A 359 -34.34 32.48 -15.55
C PHE A 359 -34.20 32.57 -17.08
N ALA A 360 -35.27 33.02 -17.74
CA ALA A 360 -35.24 33.28 -19.17
C ALA A 360 -34.18 34.34 -19.53
N LEU A 361 -33.40 34.07 -20.57
CA LEU A 361 -32.27 34.90 -21.03
C LEU A 361 -32.65 36.38 -21.28
N LYS A 362 -33.87 36.65 -21.74
CA LYS A 362 -34.41 38.01 -21.92
C LYS A 362 -34.50 38.78 -20.60
N LYS A 363 -34.85 38.10 -19.50
CA LYS A 363 -34.97 38.69 -18.15
C LYS A 363 -33.58 39.01 -17.58
N ILE A 364 -32.63 38.07 -17.74
CA ILE A 364 -31.22 38.24 -17.35
C ILE A 364 -30.60 39.43 -18.08
N LYS A 365 -30.74 39.51 -19.41
CA LYS A 365 -30.27 40.63 -20.23
C LYS A 365 -30.87 41.95 -19.78
N LYS A 366 -32.18 42.01 -19.55
CA LYS A 366 -32.85 43.23 -19.08
C LYS A 366 -32.27 43.70 -17.75
N THR A 367 -31.96 42.79 -16.84
CA THR A 367 -31.37 43.12 -15.53
C THR A 367 -29.93 43.63 -15.64
N LEU A 368 -29.10 42.98 -16.46
CA LEU A 368 -27.70 43.39 -16.67
C LEU A 368 -27.57 44.70 -17.49
N LEU A 369 -28.37 44.85 -18.56
CA LEU A 369 -28.37 46.05 -19.42
C LEU A 369 -28.91 47.29 -18.70
N LYS A 370 -29.98 47.17 -17.90
CA LYS A 370 -30.50 48.28 -17.07
C LYS A 370 -29.44 48.85 -16.12
N LYS A 371 -28.40 48.07 -15.81
CA LYS A 371 -27.41 48.37 -14.80
C LYS A 371 -25.99 48.58 -15.39
N GLY A 372 -25.87 48.68 -16.72
CA GLY A 372 -24.65 49.15 -17.41
C GLY A 372 -23.63 48.08 -17.81
N PHE A 373 -23.99 46.79 -17.80
CA PHE A 373 -23.07 45.70 -18.14
C PHE A 373 -23.10 45.31 -19.63
N TRP A 374 -21.95 45.39 -20.31
CA TRP A 374 -21.79 45.12 -21.75
C TRP A 374 -20.92 43.91 -22.09
N LYS A 375 -20.23 43.31 -21.11
CA LYS A 375 -19.39 42.12 -21.32
C LYS A 375 -20.27 40.90 -21.67
N LYS A 376 -19.89 40.19 -22.74
CA LYS A 376 -20.72 39.15 -23.38
C LYS A 376 -20.51 37.75 -22.83
N GLU A 377 -19.53 37.55 -21.96
CA GLU A 377 -19.09 36.23 -21.51
C GLU A 377 -18.52 36.29 -20.10
N PHE A 378 -18.92 35.32 -19.28
CA PHE A 378 -18.32 35.05 -17.98
C PHE A 378 -17.60 33.72 -18.12
N CYS A 379 -16.29 33.72 -17.86
CA CYS A 379 -15.45 32.54 -17.88
C CYS A 379 -14.68 32.43 -16.56
N TYR A 380 -14.77 31.27 -15.92
CA TYR A 380 -14.06 30.94 -14.69
C TYR A 380 -13.64 29.46 -14.73
N THR A 381 -12.74 29.10 -13.85
CA THR A 381 -12.37 27.70 -13.60
C THR A 381 -13.26 27.19 -12.47
N HIS A 382 -13.97 26.10 -12.74
CA HIS A 382 -14.72 25.39 -11.74
C HIS A 382 -13.87 24.30 -11.11
N PHE A 383 -13.83 24.27 -9.79
CA PHE A 383 -13.09 23.31 -9.01
C PHE A 383 -14.05 22.31 -8.36
N THR A 384 -13.69 21.03 -8.44
CA THR A 384 -14.28 19.97 -7.62
C THR A 384 -13.22 19.47 -6.67
N PHE A 385 -13.66 18.96 -5.52
CA PHE A 385 -12.78 18.61 -4.42
C PHE A 385 -12.97 17.14 -4.05
N ILE A 386 -11.89 16.53 -3.58
CA ILE A 386 -11.88 15.19 -2.99
C ILE A 386 -11.12 15.26 -1.68
N HIS A 387 -11.52 14.46 -0.70
CA HIS A 387 -10.75 14.28 0.53
C HIS A 387 -10.22 12.87 0.69
N TYR A 388 -9.12 12.78 1.44
CA TYR A 388 -8.58 11.52 1.95
C TYR A 388 -8.47 11.61 3.47
N ASP A 389 -9.01 10.60 4.16
CA ASP A 389 -8.89 10.44 5.60
C ASP A 389 -7.68 9.55 5.89
N VAL A 390 -6.60 10.15 6.43
CA VAL A 390 -5.34 9.48 6.71
C VAL A 390 -5.24 9.19 8.21
N MET A 391 -5.18 7.90 8.55
CA MET A 391 -5.12 7.42 9.94
C MET A 391 -3.96 8.07 10.70
N GLY A 392 -4.28 8.81 11.77
CA GLY A 392 -3.32 9.49 12.63
C GLY A 392 -2.84 10.86 12.12
N SER A 393 -3.18 11.26 10.90
CA SER A 393 -2.77 12.53 10.28
C SER A 393 -3.93 13.48 10.00
N GLY A 394 -5.18 12.99 10.00
CA GLY A 394 -6.39 13.79 9.81
C GLY A 394 -6.95 13.72 8.39
N ARG A 395 -7.83 14.68 8.07
CA ARG A 395 -8.51 14.80 6.76
C ARG A 395 -7.78 15.81 5.89
N PHE A 396 -7.46 15.42 4.66
CA PHE A 396 -6.79 16.26 3.68
C PHE A 396 -7.69 16.45 2.46
N PHE A 397 -7.69 17.65 1.87
CA PHE A 397 -8.51 18.02 0.73
C PHE A 397 -7.63 18.35 -0.48
N TYR A 398 -8.07 17.92 -1.66
CA TYR A 398 -7.38 18.07 -2.94
C TYR A 398 -8.34 18.52 -4.03
N ILE A 399 -7.79 19.03 -5.13
CA ILE A 399 -8.56 19.33 -6.33
C ILE A 399 -8.74 18.03 -7.12
N ASP A 400 -9.98 17.61 -7.31
CA ASP A 400 -10.31 16.42 -8.11
C ASP A 400 -10.27 16.76 -9.60
N THR A 401 -11.07 17.74 -10.01
CA THR A 401 -11.12 18.22 -11.40
C THR A 401 -11.20 19.73 -11.51
N MET A 402 -10.60 20.26 -12.58
CA MET A 402 -10.69 21.66 -12.99
C MET A 402 -11.36 21.77 -14.35
N GLU A 403 -12.49 22.46 -14.43
CA GLU A 403 -13.24 22.64 -15.67
C GLU A 403 -13.37 24.13 -16.01
N LYS A 404 -12.93 24.55 -17.19
CA LYS A 404 -13.18 25.92 -17.63
C LYS A 404 -14.64 26.08 -18.05
N ARG A 405 -15.43 26.80 -17.25
CA ARG A 405 -16.83 27.11 -17.54
C ARG A 405 -16.96 28.50 -18.12
N CYS A 406 -17.58 28.58 -19.29
CA CYS A 406 -17.88 29.83 -19.95
C CYS A 406 -19.35 29.88 -20.36
N PHE A 407 -20.06 30.94 -19.99
CA PHE A 407 -21.41 31.18 -20.51
C PHE A 407 -21.47 32.52 -21.23
N LYS A 408 -22.00 32.46 -22.46
CA LYS A 408 -22.18 33.63 -23.31
C LYS A 408 -23.60 34.12 -23.22
N LEU A 409 -23.76 35.42 -23.00
CA LEU A 409 -25.03 36.13 -23.18
C LEU A 409 -25.25 36.37 -24.69
N LYS A 410 -25.29 35.31 -25.51
CA LYS A 410 -25.52 35.43 -26.96
C LYS A 410 -26.94 35.96 -27.26
N ASN A 411 -27.09 36.62 -28.40
CA ASN A 411 -28.32 37.29 -28.82
C ASN A 411 -29.51 36.35 -28.92
#